data_AF-A0AAV5V626-F1
#
_entry.id   AF-A0AAV5V626-F1
#
_cell.length_a   1.000
_cell.length_b   1.000
_cell.length_c   1.000
_cell.angle_alpha   90.00
_cell.angle_beta   90.00
_cell.angle_gamma   90.00
#
_symmetry.space_group_name_H-M   'P 1'
#
loop_
_entity.id
_entity.type
_entity.pdbx_description
1 polymer ?
#
loop_
_entity_poly.entity_id
_entity_poly.type
_entity_poly.pdbx_seq_one_letter_code
_entity_poly.pdbx_strand_id
1 'polypeptide(L)'
;FQCIQDLLPKFDTEWVMSDDAPAFFNGYKRCFPKTRAEPLHCQWHVIKNLKQYALDLYGSKDERGKTVATSARNVARTIQRVEFWQKATSLLSDLDTDRDENKKYAKYFEKYLKSFSLWAPFMRVHAPFNTTMISESFHSKLKMSVLGDNTLSRIDRLAHILITLPTDIGEELRIADRKKYVSGVFRLQAQMAAHKKGVNYGDNGPTVTRD
;
A
#
# COMPACT_ATOMS: atom_id res chain seq x y z
N PHE A 1 0.25 -18.57 3.66
CA PHE A 1 1.11 -18.43 4.85
C PHE A 1 1.73 -19.76 5.28
N GLN A 2 1.04 -20.91 5.16
CA GLN A 2 1.64 -22.22 5.47
C GLN A 2 2.94 -22.49 4.70
N CYS A 3 2.95 -22.30 3.38
CA CYS A 3 4.18 -22.46 2.60
C CYS A 3 5.33 -21.53 3.05
N ILE A 4 5.00 -20.34 3.56
CA ILE A 4 6.00 -19.41 4.13
C ILE A 4 6.52 -19.96 5.45
N GLN A 5 5.66 -20.50 6.30
CA GLN A 5 6.06 -21.16 7.54
C GLN A 5 6.95 -22.37 7.28
N ASP A 6 6.66 -23.16 6.25
CA ASP A 6 7.44 -24.36 5.92
C ASP A 6 8.85 -23.98 5.42
N LEU A 7 8.96 -22.90 4.65
CA LEU A 7 10.25 -22.38 4.13
C LEU A 7 11.02 -21.54 5.16
N LEU A 8 10.30 -20.77 5.97
CA LEU A 8 10.81 -19.80 6.94
C LEU A 8 10.04 -19.93 8.27
N PRO A 9 10.28 -21.00 9.05
CA PRO A 9 9.52 -21.27 10.27
C PRO A 9 9.75 -20.23 11.37
N LYS A 10 10.85 -19.48 11.30
CA LYS A 10 11.19 -18.35 12.19
C LYS A 10 10.97 -17.00 11.51
N PHE A 11 9.86 -16.83 10.82
CA PHE A 11 9.48 -15.54 10.23
C PHE A 11 9.03 -14.56 11.33
N ASP A 12 9.99 -13.95 12.04
CA ASP A 12 9.76 -12.94 13.09
C ASP A 12 9.84 -11.53 12.51
N THR A 13 8.74 -11.08 11.89
CA THR A 13 8.60 -9.71 11.39
C THR A 13 7.89 -8.83 12.41
N GLU A 14 8.29 -7.56 12.52
CA GLU A 14 7.59 -6.58 13.36
C GLU A 14 6.26 -6.12 12.78
N TRP A 15 6.12 -6.15 11.45
CA TRP A 15 4.95 -5.61 10.75
C TRP A 15 4.52 -6.54 9.61
N VAL A 16 3.21 -6.73 9.46
CA VAL A 16 2.62 -7.41 8.29
C VAL A 16 1.73 -6.44 7.56
N MET A 17 2.18 -6.02 6.38
CA MET A 17 1.41 -5.13 5.53
C MET A 17 0.58 -5.91 4.53
N SER A 18 -0.72 -5.62 4.48
CA SER A 18 -1.66 -6.24 3.55
C SER A 18 -2.71 -5.21 3.11
N ASP A 19 -3.68 -5.67 2.33
CA ASP A 19 -4.82 -4.83 1.95
C ASP A 19 -5.70 -4.55 3.18
N ASP A 20 -6.71 -3.71 3.01
CA ASP A 20 -7.73 -3.46 4.03
C ASP A 20 -8.73 -4.63 4.10
N ALA A 21 -8.20 -5.81 4.44
CA ALA A 21 -8.93 -7.07 4.49
C ALA A 21 -8.42 -7.93 5.68
N PRO A 22 -9.23 -8.12 6.74
CA PRO A 22 -8.82 -8.86 7.93
C PRO A 22 -8.37 -10.30 7.67
N ALA A 23 -8.84 -10.92 6.59
CA ALA A 23 -8.54 -12.29 6.22
C ALA A 23 -7.03 -12.57 6.09
N PHE A 24 -6.25 -11.60 5.57
CA PHE A 24 -4.81 -11.79 5.37
C PHE A 24 -4.07 -11.89 6.70
N PHE A 25 -4.28 -10.93 7.60
CA PHE A 25 -3.61 -10.94 8.90
C PHE A 25 -4.11 -12.07 9.81
N ASN A 26 -5.40 -12.41 9.74
CA ASN A 26 -5.94 -13.57 10.45
C ASN A 26 -5.30 -14.88 9.95
N GLY A 27 -5.12 -15.03 8.63
CA GLY A 27 -4.41 -16.16 8.05
C GLY A 27 -2.94 -16.23 8.48
N TYR A 28 -2.27 -15.08 8.56
CA TYR A 28 -0.91 -14.97 9.08
C TYR A 28 -0.82 -15.42 10.54
N LYS A 29 -1.67 -14.90 11.43
CA LYS A 29 -1.73 -15.28 12.85
C LYS A 29 -2.00 -16.76 13.07
N ARG A 30 -2.78 -17.41 12.19
CA ARG A 30 -3.02 -18.86 12.27
C ARG A 30 -1.74 -19.67 12.06
N CYS A 31 -0.89 -19.27 11.12
CA CYS A 31 0.40 -19.94 10.87
C CYS A 31 1.47 -19.53 11.89
N PHE A 32 1.44 -18.28 12.36
CA PHE A 32 2.43 -17.71 13.29
C PHE A 32 1.76 -17.21 14.58
N PRO A 33 1.23 -18.09 15.44
CA PRO A 33 0.40 -17.69 16.59
C PRO A 33 1.15 -16.91 17.68
N LYS A 34 2.48 -17.08 17.75
CA LYS A 34 3.35 -16.37 18.70
C LYS A 34 3.91 -15.05 18.13
N THR A 35 3.45 -14.63 16.96
CA THR A 35 3.98 -13.43 16.31
C THR A 35 3.69 -12.17 17.13
N ARG A 36 4.66 -11.27 17.19
CA ARG A 36 4.50 -9.91 17.72
C ARG A 36 4.17 -8.91 16.62
N ALA A 37 4.00 -9.38 15.39
CA ALA A 37 3.78 -8.51 14.25
C ALA A 37 2.48 -7.73 14.39
N GLU A 38 2.53 -6.45 14.09
CA GLU A 38 1.34 -5.62 13.99
C GLU A 38 0.85 -5.53 12.53
N PRO A 39 -0.48 -5.49 12.32
CA PRO A 39 -1.03 -5.36 10.98
C PRO A 39 -0.90 -3.92 10.48
N LEU A 40 -0.52 -3.77 9.21
CA LEU A 40 -0.54 -2.49 8.50
C LEU A 40 -1.39 -2.60 7.23
N HIS A 41 -2.18 -1.57 6.96
CA HIS A 41 -2.85 -1.39 5.68
C HIS A 41 -1.92 -0.72 4.68
N CYS A 42 -1.85 -1.32 3.50
CA CYS A 42 -1.14 -0.77 2.35
C CYS A 42 -1.66 0.64 2.03
N GLN A 43 -0.75 1.62 2.06
CA GLN A 43 -1.08 3.02 1.76
C GLN A 43 -1.77 3.19 0.40
N TRP A 44 -1.33 2.45 -0.61
CA TRP A 44 -1.90 2.55 -1.94
C TRP A 44 -3.37 2.11 -1.94
N HIS A 45 -3.68 1.01 -1.25
CA HIS A 45 -5.06 0.52 -1.11
C HIS A 45 -5.94 1.53 -0.35
N VAL A 46 -5.43 2.12 0.74
CA VAL A 46 -6.15 3.19 1.45
C VAL A 46 -6.43 4.36 0.52
N ILE A 47 -5.42 4.90 -0.18
CA ILE A 47 -5.59 6.03 -1.11
C ILE A 47 -6.54 5.67 -2.25
N LYS A 48 -6.42 4.47 -2.82
CA LYS A 48 -7.28 3.98 -3.91
C LYS A 48 -8.73 3.91 -3.45
N ASN A 49 -9.00 3.30 -2.30
CA ASN A 49 -10.35 3.14 -1.78
C ASN A 49 -11.00 4.49 -1.47
N LEU A 50 -10.26 5.43 -0.85
CA LEU A 50 -10.73 6.79 -0.59
C LEU A 50 -11.06 7.53 -1.89
N LYS A 51 -10.13 7.50 -2.86
CA LYS A 51 -10.31 8.16 -4.17
C LYS A 51 -11.48 7.56 -4.95
N GLN A 52 -11.55 6.24 -5.05
CA GLN A 52 -12.55 5.57 -5.87
C GLN A 52 -13.95 5.82 -5.30
N TYR A 53 -14.11 5.72 -3.99
CA TYR A 53 -15.38 6.00 -3.33
C TYR A 53 -15.84 7.45 -3.58
N ALA A 54 -14.94 8.43 -3.58
CA ALA A 54 -15.28 9.79 -3.98
C ALA A 54 -15.77 9.84 -5.44
N LEU A 55 -14.97 9.33 -6.37
CA LEU A 55 -15.32 9.42 -7.80
C LEU A 55 -16.61 8.68 -8.15
N ASP A 56 -16.92 7.58 -7.46
CA ASP A 56 -18.16 6.82 -7.66
C ASP A 56 -19.36 7.58 -7.08
N LEU A 57 -19.18 8.23 -5.92
CA LEU A 57 -20.24 8.92 -5.21
C LEU A 57 -20.63 10.25 -5.88
N TYR A 58 -19.65 11.03 -6.33
CA TYR A 58 -19.85 12.34 -6.96
C TYR A 58 -19.99 12.26 -8.48
N GLY A 59 -19.46 11.20 -9.09
CA GLY A 59 -19.27 11.09 -10.53
C GLY A 59 -17.84 11.49 -10.95
N SER A 60 -17.25 10.71 -11.86
CA SER A 60 -15.83 10.84 -12.25
C SER A 60 -15.45 12.17 -12.91
N LYS A 61 -16.44 12.90 -13.44
CA LYS A 61 -16.26 14.22 -14.07
C LYS A 61 -16.54 15.39 -13.13
N ASP A 62 -17.13 15.15 -11.96
CA ASP A 62 -17.48 16.20 -10.98
C ASP A 62 -16.22 16.79 -10.32
N GLU A 63 -16.07 18.12 -10.37
CA GLU A 63 -14.89 18.82 -9.84
C GLU A 63 -14.81 18.78 -8.31
N ARG A 64 -15.97 18.72 -7.62
CA ARG A 64 -16.00 18.57 -6.17
C ARG A 64 -15.53 17.17 -5.78
N GLY A 65 -15.95 16.13 -6.48
CA GLY A 65 -15.46 14.76 -6.31
C GLY A 65 -13.95 14.64 -6.48
N LYS A 66 -13.38 15.30 -7.50
CA LYS A 66 -11.93 15.37 -7.72
C LYS A 66 -11.20 16.10 -6.58
N THR A 67 -11.76 17.20 -6.10
CA THR A 67 -11.23 17.96 -4.97
C THR A 67 -11.23 17.11 -3.70
N VAL A 68 -12.36 16.49 -3.36
CA VAL A 68 -12.50 15.60 -2.18
C VAL A 68 -11.53 14.42 -2.27
N ALA A 69 -11.42 13.77 -3.43
CA ALA A 69 -10.46 12.69 -3.65
C ALA A 69 -9.00 13.13 -3.45
N THR A 70 -8.66 14.35 -3.89
CA THR A 70 -7.32 14.92 -3.75
C THR A 70 -7.02 15.26 -2.29
N SER A 71 -7.96 15.88 -1.57
CA SER A 71 -7.83 16.17 -0.14
C SER A 71 -7.68 14.89 0.68
N ALA A 72 -8.51 13.88 0.44
CA ALA A 72 -8.42 12.59 1.14
C ALA A 72 -7.09 11.87 0.87
N ARG A 73 -6.58 11.92 -0.38
CA ARG A 73 -5.24 11.44 -0.71
C ARG A 73 -4.17 12.19 0.08
N ASN A 74 -4.27 13.51 0.18
CA ASN A 74 -3.30 14.33 0.91
C ASN A 74 -3.27 13.97 2.40
N VAL A 75 -4.43 13.74 3.01
CA VAL A 75 -4.52 13.22 4.38
C VAL A 75 -3.81 11.86 4.48
N ALA A 76 -4.15 10.90 3.62
CA ALA A 76 -3.57 9.55 3.64
C ALA A 76 -2.06 9.48 3.27
N ARG A 77 -1.48 10.57 2.76
CA ARG A 77 -0.03 10.69 2.53
C ARG A 77 0.71 11.40 3.64
N THR A 78 0.00 12.00 4.59
CA THR A 78 0.61 12.78 5.67
C THR A 78 1.13 11.84 6.74
N ILE A 79 2.43 11.96 7.06
CA ILE A 79 3.13 11.14 8.06
C ILE A 79 3.08 11.82 9.43
N GLN A 80 3.22 13.14 9.47
CA GLN A 80 3.26 13.88 10.72
C GLN A 80 1.87 13.91 11.37
N ARG A 81 1.79 13.46 12.63
CA ARG A 81 0.52 13.30 13.35
C ARG A 81 -0.30 14.58 13.47
N VAL A 82 0.36 15.70 13.79
CA VAL A 82 -0.33 16.99 13.96
C VAL A 82 -0.91 17.47 12.63
N GLU A 83 -0.08 17.49 11.59
CA GLU A 83 -0.49 17.86 10.23
C GLU A 83 -1.60 16.94 9.68
N PHE A 84 -1.53 15.63 9.98
CA PHE A 84 -2.55 14.66 9.59
C PHE A 84 -3.92 15.06 10.13
N TRP A 85 -4.01 15.31 11.45
CA TRP A 85 -5.28 15.67 12.08
C TRP A 85 -5.78 17.04 11.63
N GLN A 86 -4.88 18.01 11.42
CA GLN A 86 -5.25 19.31 10.84
C GLN A 86 -5.92 19.13 9.46
N LYS A 87 -5.30 18.35 8.57
CA LYS A 87 -5.85 18.08 7.23
C LYS A 87 -7.13 17.25 7.28
N ALA A 88 -7.21 16.26 8.18
CA ALA A 88 -8.39 15.41 8.33
C ALA A 88 -9.60 16.23 8.82
N THR A 89 -9.41 17.06 9.85
CA THR A 89 -10.43 17.95 10.38
C THR A 89 -10.84 19.01 9.36
N SER A 90 -9.88 19.60 8.64
CA SER A 90 -10.17 20.53 7.56
C SER A 90 -11.04 19.88 6.47
N LEU A 91 -10.74 18.65 6.05
CA LEU A 91 -11.56 17.93 5.08
C LEU A 91 -12.98 17.65 5.62
N LEU A 92 -13.11 17.22 6.88
CA LEU A 92 -14.42 16.97 7.48
C LEU A 92 -15.26 18.25 7.57
N SER A 93 -14.65 19.36 7.98
CA SER A 93 -15.30 20.67 7.98
C SER A 93 -15.72 21.11 6.57
N ASP A 94 -14.88 20.87 5.57
CA ASP A 94 -15.19 21.17 4.17
C ASP A 94 -16.39 20.37 3.66
N LEU A 95 -16.59 19.16 4.17
CA LEU A 95 -17.71 18.27 3.82
C LEU A 95 -18.98 18.61 4.59
N ASP A 96 -18.92 19.43 5.64
CA ASP A 96 -20.08 19.82 6.44
C ASP A 96 -20.94 20.87 5.72
N THR A 97 -21.69 20.39 4.73
CA THR A 97 -22.53 21.20 3.84
C THR A 97 -23.77 20.38 3.48
N ASP A 98 -24.83 21.02 2.98
CA ASP A 98 -26.11 20.35 2.69
C ASP A 98 -26.14 19.45 1.45
N ARG A 99 -24.97 19.09 0.91
CA ARG A 99 -24.87 18.12 -0.18
C ARG A 99 -24.87 16.69 0.35
N ASP A 100 -25.78 15.85 -0.14
CA ASP A 100 -25.93 14.45 0.28
C ASP A 100 -24.65 13.62 0.06
N GLU A 101 -23.95 13.83 -1.06
CA GLU A 101 -22.68 13.18 -1.34
C GLU A 101 -21.60 13.56 -0.33
N ASN A 102 -21.60 14.81 0.16
CA ASN A 102 -20.64 15.25 1.18
C ASN A 102 -20.92 14.52 2.51
N LYS A 103 -22.18 14.43 2.94
CA LYS A 103 -22.59 13.70 4.14
C LYS A 103 -22.22 12.21 4.06
N LYS A 104 -22.47 11.57 2.91
CA LYS A 104 -22.11 10.17 2.65
C LYS A 104 -20.60 9.95 2.65
N TYR A 105 -19.84 10.85 2.03
CA TYR A 105 -18.38 10.76 2.01
C TYR A 105 -17.75 11.00 3.38
N ALA A 106 -18.25 11.98 4.14
CA ALA A 106 -17.79 12.25 5.50
C ALA A 106 -17.92 10.99 6.38
N LYS A 107 -19.10 10.36 6.39
CA LYS A 107 -19.34 9.11 7.13
C LYS A 107 -18.39 7.98 6.71
N TYR A 108 -18.10 7.85 5.42
CA TYR A 108 -17.14 6.87 4.91
C TYR A 108 -15.71 7.18 5.35
N PHE A 109 -15.31 8.44 5.28
CA PHE A 109 -13.99 8.89 5.69
C PHE A 109 -13.77 8.73 7.20
N GLU A 110 -14.76 9.05 8.03
CA GLU A 110 -14.74 8.84 9.48
C GLU A 110 -14.54 7.37 9.86
N LYS A 111 -15.19 6.44 9.14
CA LYS A 111 -14.95 5.00 9.33
C LYS A 111 -13.47 4.66 9.11
N TYR A 112 -12.87 5.24 8.06
CA TYR A 112 -11.47 5.08 7.72
C TYR A 112 -10.53 5.73 8.75
N LEU A 113 -10.91 6.87 9.32
CA LEU A 113 -10.18 7.51 10.40
C LEU A 113 -10.16 6.69 11.69
N LYS A 114 -11.14 5.81 11.96
CA LYS A 114 -11.10 4.91 13.14
C LYS A 114 -9.94 3.92 13.10
N SER A 115 -9.48 3.54 11.91
CA SER A 115 -8.35 2.63 11.70
C SER A 115 -7.10 3.36 11.18
N PHE A 116 -6.99 4.69 11.38
CA PHE A 116 -5.84 5.48 10.94
C PHE A 116 -4.49 4.98 11.49
N SER A 117 -4.49 4.41 12.70
CA SER A 117 -3.32 3.77 13.30
C SER A 117 -2.91 2.49 12.58
N LEU A 118 -3.74 1.91 11.71
CA LEU A 118 -3.33 0.79 10.87
C LEU A 118 -2.81 1.27 9.53
N TRP A 119 -2.95 2.56 9.20
CA TRP A 119 -2.48 3.08 7.92
C TRP A 119 -0.97 3.11 7.99
N ALA A 120 -0.34 2.37 7.07
CA ALA A 120 1.10 2.26 7.08
C ALA A 120 1.81 3.64 7.23
N PRO A 121 1.51 4.71 6.46
CA PRO A 121 2.20 6.01 6.57
C PRO A 121 2.15 6.67 7.94
N PHE A 122 1.08 6.43 8.70
CA PHE A 122 0.84 7.09 9.98
C PHE A 122 1.63 6.41 11.13
N MET A 123 1.75 5.08 11.10
CA MET A 123 2.62 4.32 12.04
C MET A 123 4.06 4.13 11.53
N ARG A 124 4.32 4.49 10.26
CA ARG A 124 5.61 4.37 9.57
C ARG A 124 6.70 5.32 10.09
N VAL A 125 6.59 5.90 11.29
CA VAL A 125 7.75 6.56 11.91
C VAL A 125 8.95 5.59 11.89
N HIS A 126 8.70 4.27 11.95
CA HIS A 126 9.73 3.23 11.97
C HIS A 126 9.66 2.17 10.85
N ALA A 127 8.72 2.27 9.89
CA ALA A 127 8.61 1.34 8.76
C ALA A 127 8.99 2.05 7.43
N PRO A 128 10.21 1.87 6.92
CA PRO A 128 10.75 2.65 5.80
C PRO A 128 10.20 2.21 4.42
N PHE A 129 9.35 1.18 4.38
CA PHE A 129 8.90 0.53 3.16
C PHE A 129 7.45 0.92 2.82
N ASN A 130 7.25 1.50 1.64
CA ASN A 130 5.95 1.54 0.99
C ASN A 130 5.85 0.37 0.03
N THR A 131 4.84 -0.49 0.17
CA THR A 131 4.58 -1.62 -0.76
C THR A 131 4.30 -1.18 -2.20
N THR A 132 4.28 0.11 -2.49
CA THR A 132 3.36 0.63 -3.49
C THR A 132 3.94 0.75 -4.89
N MET A 133 5.04 0.05 -5.22
CA MET A 133 5.54 0.06 -6.59
C MET A 133 5.92 -1.32 -7.13
N ILE A 134 6.59 -2.18 -6.35
CA ILE A 134 7.04 -3.48 -6.89
C ILE A 134 5.88 -4.46 -6.99
N SER A 135 5.13 -4.70 -5.91
CA SER A 135 4.00 -5.64 -5.94
C SER A 135 2.91 -5.17 -6.92
N GLU A 136 2.62 -3.86 -6.95
CA GLU A 136 1.61 -3.29 -7.86
C GLU A 136 2.07 -3.27 -9.33
N SER A 137 3.35 -2.95 -9.58
CA SER A 137 3.91 -3.02 -10.94
C SER A 137 4.01 -4.47 -11.42
N PHE A 138 4.38 -5.39 -10.52
CA PHE A 138 4.40 -6.82 -10.79
C PHE A 138 2.99 -7.32 -11.10
N HIS A 139 2.00 -6.96 -10.29
CA HIS A 139 0.60 -7.34 -10.49
C HIS A 139 0.03 -6.75 -11.79
N SER A 140 0.33 -5.48 -12.07
CA SER A 140 -0.09 -4.83 -13.33
C SER A 140 0.56 -5.49 -14.54
N LYS A 141 1.85 -5.83 -14.47
CA LYS A 141 2.57 -6.51 -15.55
C LYS A 141 2.05 -7.93 -15.77
N LEU A 142 1.83 -8.67 -14.69
CA LEU A 142 1.21 -9.99 -14.71
C LEU A 142 -0.17 -9.93 -15.40
N LYS A 143 -1.04 -9.02 -14.94
CA LYS A 143 -2.42 -8.92 -15.44
C LYS A 143 -2.49 -8.39 -16.87
N MET A 144 -1.81 -7.29 -17.18
CA MET A 144 -1.98 -6.56 -18.44
C MET A 144 -1.05 -7.06 -19.53
N SER A 145 0.22 -7.30 -19.21
CA SER A 145 1.23 -7.65 -20.21
C SER A 145 1.33 -9.16 -20.44
N VAL A 146 1.23 -9.96 -19.38
CA VAL A 146 1.46 -11.42 -19.48
C VAL A 146 0.15 -12.19 -19.70
N LEU A 147 -0.90 -11.85 -18.93
CA LEU A 147 -2.20 -12.51 -19.03
C LEU A 147 -3.15 -11.83 -20.01
N GLY A 148 -2.83 -10.63 -20.49
CA GLY A 148 -3.66 -9.90 -21.47
C GLY A 148 -5.09 -9.62 -20.98
N ASP A 149 -5.26 -9.37 -19.67
CA ASP A 149 -6.54 -9.25 -18.97
C ASP A 149 -7.42 -10.52 -18.99
N ASN A 150 -6.87 -11.66 -19.43
CA ASN A 150 -7.59 -12.93 -19.41
C ASN A 150 -7.61 -13.53 -18.01
N THR A 151 -8.73 -13.35 -17.31
CA THR A 151 -8.97 -13.88 -15.96
C THR A 151 -9.20 -15.40 -15.91
N LEU A 152 -9.34 -16.06 -17.06
CA LEU A 152 -9.59 -17.51 -17.19
C LEU A 152 -8.32 -18.30 -17.55
N SER A 153 -7.15 -17.86 -17.05
CA SER A 153 -5.93 -18.65 -17.20
C SER A 153 -6.02 -19.93 -16.37
N ARG A 154 -5.75 -21.09 -16.97
CA ARG A 154 -5.57 -22.33 -16.22
C ARG A 154 -4.49 -22.16 -15.14
N ILE A 155 -4.67 -22.81 -13.99
CA ILE A 155 -3.79 -22.69 -12.82
C ILE A 155 -2.35 -23.11 -13.11
N ASP A 156 -2.15 -24.15 -13.93
CA ASP A 156 -0.84 -24.64 -14.36
C ASP A 156 -0.06 -23.56 -15.15
N ARG A 157 -0.74 -22.88 -16.08
CA ARG A 157 -0.17 -21.77 -16.84
C ARG A 157 0.18 -20.60 -15.92
N LEU A 158 -0.71 -20.27 -14.98
CA LEU A 158 -0.45 -19.21 -14.01
C LEU A 158 0.75 -19.54 -13.11
N ALA A 159 0.85 -20.79 -12.63
CA ALA A 159 1.98 -21.23 -11.83
C ALA A 159 3.31 -21.12 -12.58
N HIS A 160 3.35 -21.60 -13.83
CA HIS A 160 4.53 -21.45 -14.70
C HIS A 160 4.91 -19.98 -14.87
N ILE A 161 3.95 -19.10 -15.19
CA ILE A 161 4.19 -17.66 -15.33
C ILE A 161 4.75 -17.07 -14.03
N LEU A 162 4.19 -17.40 -12.88
CA LEU A 162 4.66 -16.86 -11.59
C LEU A 162 6.08 -17.31 -11.25
N ILE A 163 6.51 -18.49 -11.73
CA ILE A 163 7.88 -18.99 -11.56
C ILE A 163 8.86 -18.25 -12.49
N THR A 164 8.49 -17.99 -13.74
CA THR A 164 9.41 -17.40 -14.73
C THR A 164 9.46 -15.87 -14.68
N LEU A 165 8.32 -15.22 -14.37
CA LEU A 165 8.15 -13.78 -14.45
C LEU A 165 9.15 -12.96 -13.61
N PRO A 166 9.55 -13.37 -12.38
CA PRO A 166 10.59 -12.66 -11.64
C PRO A 166 11.93 -12.59 -12.38
N THR A 167 12.32 -13.67 -13.05
CA THR A 167 13.55 -13.74 -13.85
C THR A 167 13.46 -12.82 -15.07
N ASP A 168 12.33 -12.86 -15.77
CA ASP A 168 12.08 -12.01 -16.95
C ASP A 168 12.12 -10.52 -16.61
N ILE A 169 11.46 -10.13 -15.52
CA ILE A 169 11.49 -8.75 -14.99
C ILE A 169 12.92 -8.36 -14.61
N GLY A 170 13.67 -9.26 -13.97
CA GLY A 170 15.07 -9.03 -13.62
C GLY A 170 15.94 -8.75 -14.85
N GLU A 171 15.74 -9.48 -15.93
CA GLU A 171 16.53 -9.30 -17.16
C GLU A 171 16.15 -8.02 -17.91
N GLU A 172 14.86 -7.68 -17.98
CA GLU A 172 14.43 -6.39 -18.54
C GLU A 172 15.03 -5.20 -17.78
N LEU A 173 15.06 -5.26 -16.45
CA LEU A 173 15.67 -4.21 -15.62
C LEU A 173 17.16 -4.08 -15.91
N ARG A 174 17.90 -5.20 -16.05
CA ARG A 174 19.31 -5.17 -16.46
C ARG A 174 19.51 -4.56 -17.83
N ILE A 175 18.66 -4.90 -18.80
CA ILE A 175 18.72 -4.32 -20.15
C ILE A 175 18.44 -2.82 -20.10
N ALA A 176 17.43 -2.38 -19.33
CA ALA A 176 17.08 -0.99 -19.19
C ALA A 176 18.20 -0.14 -18.56
N ASP A 177 18.89 -0.70 -17.57
CA ASP A 177 20.05 -0.10 -16.93
C ASP A 177 21.24 0.04 -17.90
N ARG A 178 21.58 -1.03 -18.64
CA ARG A 178 22.62 -0.99 -19.69
C ARG A 178 22.31 0.05 -20.78
N LYS A 179 21.03 0.22 -21.13
CA LYS A 179 20.56 1.17 -22.14
C LYS A 179 20.34 2.60 -21.61
N LYS A 180 20.58 2.85 -20.31
CA LYS A 180 20.38 4.14 -19.63
C LYS A 180 18.96 4.73 -19.82
N TYR A 181 17.93 3.89 -19.84
CA TYR A 181 16.56 4.40 -19.91
C TYR A 181 16.19 5.16 -18.63
N VAL A 182 16.03 6.48 -18.75
CA VAL A 182 15.82 7.43 -17.64
C VAL A 182 14.65 7.04 -16.72
N SER A 183 13.55 6.53 -17.27
CA SER A 183 12.35 6.18 -16.51
C SER A 183 12.49 4.89 -15.68
N GLY A 184 13.19 3.88 -16.21
CA GLY A 184 13.49 2.63 -15.49
C GLY A 184 14.49 2.85 -14.38
N VAL A 185 15.53 3.63 -14.67
CA VAL A 185 16.61 4.00 -13.74
C VAL A 185 16.05 4.82 -12.57
N PHE A 186 15.17 5.80 -12.81
CA PHE A 186 14.59 6.62 -11.74
C PHE A 186 13.77 5.80 -10.73
N ARG A 187 12.94 4.87 -11.21
CA ARG A 187 12.10 4.03 -10.33
C ARG A 187 12.95 3.07 -9.50
N LEU A 188 13.97 2.46 -10.11
CA LEU A 188 14.91 1.60 -9.41
C LEU A 188 15.73 2.38 -8.37
N GLN A 189 16.19 3.59 -8.70
CA GLN A 189 16.91 4.46 -7.76
C GLN A 189 16.05 4.87 -6.57
N ALA A 190 14.77 5.22 -6.79
CA ALA A 190 13.85 5.52 -5.69
C ALA A 190 13.65 4.31 -4.76
N GLN A 191 13.60 3.09 -5.32
CA GLN A 191 13.51 1.85 -4.55
C GLN A 191 14.78 1.56 -3.77
N MET A 192 15.96 1.66 -4.40
CA MET A 192 17.25 1.48 -3.72
C MET A 192 17.45 2.52 -2.62
N ALA A 193 17.01 3.77 -2.83
CA ALA A 193 17.04 4.80 -1.80
C ALA A 193 16.11 4.47 -0.62
N ALA A 194 14.91 3.96 -0.87
CA ALA A 194 13.99 3.51 0.17
C ALA A 194 14.53 2.29 0.94
N HIS A 195 15.10 1.31 0.23
CA HIS A 195 15.73 0.14 0.84
C HIS A 195 16.94 0.52 1.69
N LYS A 196 17.82 1.39 1.18
CA LYS A 196 18.99 1.90 1.91
C LYS A 196 18.58 2.68 3.17
N LYS A 197 17.54 3.51 3.07
CA LYS A 197 16.94 4.15 4.26
C LYS A 197 16.46 3.11 5.26
N GLY A 198 15.92 1.98 4.79
CA GLY A 198 15.43 0.94 5.68
C GLY A 198 16.50 0.11 6.37
N VAL A 199 17.58 -0.23 5.67
CA VAL A 199 18.75 -0.90 6.27
C VAL A 199 19.37 -0.02 7.36
N ASN A 200 19.58 1.26 7.07
CA ASN A 200 20.16 2.21 8.05
C ASN A 200 19.26 2.46 9.27
N TYR A 201 17.95 2.20 9.15
CA TYR A 201 16.99 2.32 10.25
C TYR A 201 17.08 1.13 11.21
N GLY A 202 17.44 -0.07 10.72
CA GLY A 202 17.66 -1.26 11.55
C GLY A 202 18.93 -1.16 12.40
N ASP A 203 19.96 -0.48 11.89
CA ASP A 203 21.26 -0.35 12.58
C ASP A 203 21.33 0.85 13.55
N ASN A 204 20.48 1.89 13.38
CA ASN A 204 20.51 3.13 14.19
C ASN A 204 19.11 3.59 14.66
N GLY A 205 18.10 2.73 14.61
CA GLY A 205 16.74 3.07 15.04
C GLY A 205 16.68 3.37 16.54
N PRO A 206 15.81 4.30 16.99
CA PRO A 206 15.68 4.60 18.41
C PRO A 206 15.29 3.33 19.18
N THR A 207 16.01 3.05 20.27
CA THR A 207 15.65 2.01 21.23
C THR A 207 14.30 2.39 21.84
N VAL A 208 13.26 1.62 21.53
CA VAL A 208 11.91 1.89 22.04
C VAL A 208 11.83 1.43 23.50
N THR A 209 11.79 2.38 24.43
CA THR A 209 11.06 2.20 25.69
C THR A 209 9.57 2.24 25.35
N ARG A 210 8.90 1.11 25.56
CA ARG A 210 7.45 0.98 25.42
C ARG A 210 6.82 1.55 26.69
N ASP A 211 6.15 2.69 26.57
CA ASP A 211 5.21 3.21 27.57
C ASP A 211 3.78 2.77 27.24
#